data_AF-A0A2K8NX22-F1
#
_entry.id   AF-A0A2K8NX22-F1
#
_cell.length_a   1.000
_cell.length_b   1.000
_cell.length_c   1.000
_cell.angle_alpha   90.00
_cell.angle_beta   90.00
_cell.angle_gamma   90.00
#
_symmetry.space_group_name_H-M   'P 1'
#
loop_
_entity.id
_entity.type
_entity.pdbx_description
1 polymer ?
#
loop_
_entity_poly.entity_id
_entity_poly.type
_entity_poly.pdbx_seq_one_letter_code
_entity_poly.pdbx_strand_id
1 'polypeptide(L)'
;MFKVTKEIKANKHFLKARTKQINKWLYDHGLTKREAKRLVKFARENIILRIFLNLLDLEGKNKKSYILEIIYITLYSNVMQRSLEIKETKESKIEYLKIIKLIESLMPHSEDNIFEKINYEKIIFNDIKDFSSFNDEILDKRKNFYFTEIGYLFSTISDNNKELFYKYGYLLSMYVVTYFESDMEKKNETFNNFFFKLKLNDTLNETTKEISPFHFNGLIIKINKSLTKYSRTFKFKDGA
;
A
#
# COMPACT_ATOMS: atom_id res chain seq x y z
N MET A 1 14.62 -23.39 -10.39
CA MET A 1 14.81 -21.94 -10.11
C MET A 1 13.61 -21.18 -10.69
N PHE A 2 12.57 -20.93 -9.87
CA PHE A 2 11.34 -20.29 -10.35
C PHE A 2 11.60 -18.85 -10.80
N LYS A 3 11.02 -18.47 -11.95
CA LYS A 3 11.23 -17.21 -12.68
C LYS A 3 10.58 -16.00 -11.98
N VAL A 4 10.90 -15.76 -10.71
CA VAL A 4 10.38 -14.63 -9.90
C VAL A 4 10.61 -13.26 -10.58
N THR A 5 11.66 -13.14 -11.40
CA THR A 5 11.99 -11.91 -12.15
C THR A 5 11.13 -11.69 -13.41
N LYS A 6 10.52 -12.73 -14.01
CA LYS A 6 9.67 -12.56 -15.21
C LYS A 6 8.34 -11.90 -14.86
N GLU A 7 7.71 -12.29 -13.75
CA GLU A 7 6.40 -11.75 -13.34
C GLU A 7 6.46 -10.27 -12.93
N ILE A 8 7.52 -9.83 -12.26
CA ILE A 8 7.71 -8.42 -11.89
C ILE A 8 7.81 -7.54 -13.15
N LYS A 9 8.49 -8.01 -14.20
CA LYS A 9 8.54 -7.31 -15.49
C LYS A 9 7.16 -7.28 -16.15
N ALA A 10 6.39 -8.38 -16.09
CA ALA A 10 5.06 -8.48 -16.68
C ALA A 10 4.09 -7.42 -16.12
N ASN A 11 4.05 -7.21 -14.81
CA ASN A 11 3.17 -6.18 -14.20
C ASN A 11 3.54 -4.76 -14.61
N LYS A 12 4.85 -4.46 -14.71
CA LYS A 12 5.32 -3.16 -15.22
C LYS A 12 4.92 -2.94 -16.69
N HIS A 13 5.04 -3.96 -17.53
CA HIS A 13 4.60 -3.90 -18.94
C HIS A 13 3.09 -3.73 -19.05
N PHE A 14 2.30 -4.44 -18.24
CA PHE A 14 0.86 -4.30 -18.18
C PHE A 14 0.43 -2.85 -17.87
N LEU A 15 0.99 -2.24 -16.81
CA LEU A 15 0.70 -0.84 -16.47
C LEU A 15 1.17 0.15 -17.55
N LYS A 16 2.28 -0.13 -18.24
CA LYS A 16 2.72 0.66 -19.40
C LYS A 16 1.68 0.61 -20.53
N ALA A 17 1.11 -0.56 -20.81
CA ALA A 17 0.08 -0.73 -21.83
C ALA A 17 -1.27 -0.08 -21.47
N ARG A 18 -1.49 0.28 -20.19
CA ARG A 18 -2.72 0.97 -19.72
C ARG A 18 -2.53 2.45 -19.45
N THR A 19 -1.35 2.98 -19.72
CA THR A 19 -1.00 4.39 -19.46
C THR A 19 -1.97 5.37 -20.11
N LYS A 20 -2.43 5.14 -21.35
CA LYS A 20 -3.39 6.02 -22.02
C LYS A 20 -4.74 6.05 -21.30
N GLN A 21 -5.24 4.89 -20.89
CA GLN A 21 -6.51 4.74 -20.19
C GLN A 21 -6.46 5.39 -18.80
N ILE A 22 -5.40 5.11 -18.03
CA ILE A 22 -5.21 5.69 -16.69
C ILE A 22 -5.06 7.22 -16.78
N ASN A 23 -4.24 7.73 -17.71
CA ASN A 23 -4.09 9.18 -17.88
C ASN A 23 -5.38 9.87 -18.29
N LYS A 24 -6.18 9.23 -19.16
CA LYS A 24 -7.47 9.78 -19.58
C LYS A 24 -8.39 9.91 -18.36
N TRP A 25 -8.54 8.83 -17.59
CA TRP A 25 -9.36 8.85 -16.39
C TRP A 25 -8.90 9.94 -15.40
N LEU A 26 -7.59 10.06 -15.13
CA LEU A 26 -7.06 11.08 -14.22
C LEU A 26 -7.32 12.52 -14.72
N TYR A 27 -7.26 12.73 -16.03
CA TYR A 27 -7.58 14.02 -16.65
C TYR A 27 -9.06 14.36 -16.56
N ASP A 28 -9.92 13.39 -16.84
CA ASP A 28 -11.38 13.54 -16.77
C ASP A 28 -11.82 13.90 -15.34
N HIS A 29 -11.00 13.59 -14.33
CA HIS A 29 -11.23 13.92 -12.92
C HIS A 29 -10.36 15.10 -12.41
N GLY A 30 -9.89 15.96 -13.31
CA GLY A 30 -9.33 17.27 -12.95
C GLY A 30 -7.82 17.32 -12.67
N LEU A 31 -7.08 16.23 -12.90
CA LEU A 31 -5.61 16.28 -12.85
C LEU A 31 -5.02 16.77 -14.17
N THR A 32 -3.99 17.59 -14.06
CA THR A 32 -3.22 18.05 -15.21
C THR A 32 -2.43 16.89 -15.85
N LYS A 33 -2.05 17.07 -17.12
CA LYS A 33 -1.19 16.12 -17.84
C LYS A 33 0.13 15.82 -17.13
N ARG A 34 0.67 16.78 -16.37
CA ARG A 34 1.93 16.61 -15.61
C ARG A 34 1.72 15.75 -14.37
N GLU A 35 0.68 16.03 -13.60
CA GLU A 35 0.26 15.27 -12.40
C GLU A 35 -0.08 13.82 -12.77
N ALA A 36 -0.93 13.61 -13.79
CA ALA A 36 -1.31 12.28 -14.27
C ALA A 36 -0.10 11.42 -14.71
N LYS A 37 0.84 12.02 -15.45
CA LYS A 37 2.09 11.33 -15.84
C LYS A 37 2.94 10.92 -14.64
N ARG A 38 3.02 11.74 -13.60
CA ARG A 38 3.74 11.42 -12.36
C ARG A 38 3.08 10.23 -11.65
N LEU A 39 1.75 10.26 -11.50
CA LEU A 39 0.99 9.16 -10.88
C LEU A 39 1.15 7.85 -11.66
N VAL A 40 1.13 7.87 -13.00
CA VAL A 40 1.39 6.65 -13.79
C VAL A 40 2.82 6.14 -13.61
N LYS A 41 3.81 7.03 -13.46
CA LYS A 41 5.18 6.61 -13.14
C LYS A 41 5.23 5.95 -11.77
N PHE A 42 4.58 6.56 -10.77
CA PHE A 42 4.44 6.02 -9.42
C PHE A 42 3.76 4.65 -9.41
N ALA A 43 2.64 4.48 -10.11
CA ALA A 43 1.90 3.21 -10.21
C ALA A 43 2.79 2.04 -10.67
N ARG A 44 3.68 2.27 -11.65
CA ARG A 44 4.60 1.24 -12.16
C ARG A 44 5.60 0.76 -11.12
N GLU A 45 5.83 1.56 -10.09
CA GLU A 45 6.84 1.41 -9.06
C GLU A 45 6.24 1.00 -7.71
N ASN A 46 4.96 1.30 -7.49
CA ASN A 46 4.21 1.01 -6.29
C ASN A 46 4.16 -0.50 -5.97
N ILE A 47 4.57 -0.87 -4.76
CA ILE A 47 4.63 -2.28 -4.31
C ILE A 47 3.24 -2.85 -4.03
N ILE A 48 2.37 -2.09 -3.36
CA ILE A 48 1.00 -2.54 -3.03
C ILE A 48 0.26 -2.95 -4.31
N LEU A 49 0.30 -2.10 -5.33
CA LEU A 49 -0.28 -2.36 -6.64
C LEU A 49 0.34 -3.57 -7.36
N ARG A 50 1.66 -3.75 -7.25
CA ARG A 50 2.32 -4.92 -7.87
C ARG A 50 1.90 -6.23 -7.21
N ILE A 51 1.73 -6.23 -5.89
CA ILE A 51 1.24 -7.40 -5.16
C ILE A 51 -0.22 -7.66 -5.51
N PHE A 52 -1.07 -6.62 -5.52
CA PHE A 52 -2.45 -6.71 -5.99
C PHE A 52 -2.55 -7.38 -7.37
N LEU A 53 -1.75 -6.92 -8.35
CA LEU A 53 -1.71 -7.53 -9.69
C LEU A 53 -1.24 -8.98 -9.69
N ASN A 54 -0.33 -9.39 -8.80
CA ASN A 54 0.06 -10.80 -8.70
C ASN A 54 -1.07 -11.64 -8.12
N LEU A 55 -1.75 -11.14 -7.09
CA LEU A 55 -2.88 -11.84 -6.48
C LEU A 55 -4.03 -12.02 -7.47
N LEU A 56 -4.29 -11.05 -8.34
CA LEU A 56 -5.23 -11.21 -9.46
C LEU A 56 -4.83 -12.37 -10.38
N ASP A 57 -3.54 -12.52 -10.71
CA ASP A 57 -3.08 -13.67 -11.52
C ASP A 57 -3.29 -15.00 -10.79
N LEU A 58 -3.01 -15.03 -9.47
CA LEU A 58 -3.16 -16.24 -8.65
C LEU A 58 -4.63 -16.69 -8.57
N GLU A 59 -5.55 -15.74 -8.43
CA GLU A 59 -7.00 -15.99 -8.40
C GLU A 59 -7.61 -16.13 -9.80
N GLY A 60 -6.78 -16.18 -10.85
CA GLY A 60 -7.23 -16.35 -12.24
C GLY A 60 -8.07 -15.19 -12.77
N LYS A 61 -8.01 -14.02 -12.14
CA LYS A 61 -8.81 -12.84 -12.49
C LYS A 61 -8.21 -12.09 -13.66
N ASN A 62 -9.08 -11.55 -14.53
CA ASN A 62 -8.65 -10.71 -15.63
C ASN A 62 -8.30 -9.29 -15.15
N LYS A 63 -7.00 -8.97 -15.07
CA LYS A 63 -6.49 -7.63 -14.68
C LYS A 63 -7.13 -6.45 -15.42
N LYS A 64 -7.61 -6.65 -16.66
CA LYS A 64 -8.26 -5.57 -17.43
C LYS A 64 -9.59 -5.14 -16.82
N SER A 65 -10.23 -5.98 -16.02
CA SER A 65 -11.49 -5.66 -15.33
C SER A 65 -11.26 -4.79 -14.09
N TYR A 66 -10.03 -4.66 -13.61
CA TYR A 66 -9.69 -4.00 -12.34
C TYR A 66 -9.02 -2.62 -12.52
N ILE A 67 -9.33 -1.91 -13.61
CA ILE A 67 -8.65 -0.64 -13.92
C ILE A 67 -8.95 0.45 -12.89
N LEU A 68 -10.16 0.48 -12.33
CA LEU A 68 -10.52 1.46 -11.31
C LEU A 68 -9.78 1.18 -10.00
N GLU A 69 -9.71 -0.07 -9.57
CA GLU A 69 -8.97 -0.50 -8.37
C GLU A 69 -7.48 -0.20 -8.52
N ILE A 70 -6.91 -0.43 -9.72
CA ILE A 70 -5.52 -0.04 -10.03
C ILE A 70 -5.31 1.46 -9.83
N ILE A 71 -6.25 2.30 -10.28
CA ILE A 71 -6.19 3.75 -10.11
C ILE A 71 -6.32 4.11 -8.64
N TYR A 72 -7.28 3.53 -7.92
CA TYR A 72 -7.53 3.84 -6.51
C TYR A 72 -6.35 3.43 -5.62
N ILE A 73 -5.80 2.22 -5.79
CA ILE A 73 -4.57 1.80 -5.09
C ILE A 73 -3.44 2.80 -5.37
N THR A 74 -3.33 3.29 -6.61
CA THR A 74 -2.32 4.30 -6.96
C THR A 74 -2.54 5.60 -6.21
N LEU A 75 -3.78 6.07 -6.08
CA LEU A 75 -4.10 7.33 -5.40
C LEU A 75 -3.89 7.22 -3.89
N TYR A 76 -4.49 6.22 -3.25
CA TYR A 76 -4.34 5.95 -1.82
C TYR A 76 -2.87 5.78 -1.44
N SER A 77 -2.12 4.95 -2.18
CA SER A 77 -0.70 4.76 -1.90
C SER A 77 0.13 6.03 -2.13
N ASN A 78 -0.30 6.92 -3.04
CA ASN A 78 0.42 8.17 -3.27
C ASN A 78 0.22 9.14 -2.10
N VAL A 79 -1.00 9.21 -1.57
CA VAL A 79 -1.32 9.98 -0.37
C VAL A 79 -0.53 9.45 0.82
N MET A 80 -0.56 8.13 1.06
CA MET A 80 0.24 7.49 2.11
C MET A 80 1.72 7.86 2.00
N GLN A 81 2.32 7.76 0.80
CA GLN A 81 3.74 8.09 0.63
C GLN A 81 4.03 9.57 0.89
N ARG A 82 3.15 10.48 0.46
CA ARG A 82 3.32 11.93 0.66
C ARG A 82 3.16 12.33 2.11
N SER A 83 2.27 11.69 2.86
CA SER A 83 2.15 11.90 4.32
C SER A 83 3.45 11.57 5.07
N LEU A 84 4.35 10.82 4.44
CA LEU A 84 5.67 10.51 4.96
C LEU A 84 6.75 11.52 4.52
N GLU A 85 6.51 12.37 3.51
CA GLU A 85 7.52 13.30 2.99
C GLU A 85 7.77 14.49 3.94
N ILE A 86 9.02 14.68 4.38
CA ILE A 86 9.43 15.74 5.32
C ILE A 86 9.40 17.15 4.70
N LYS A 87 9.44 17.27 3.37
CA LYS A 87 9.51 18.57 2.66
C LYS A 87 8.44 18.67 1.58
N GLU A 88 7.48 19.56 1.81
CA GLU A 88 6.46 19.89 0.81
C GLU A 88 6.71 21.25 0.16
N THR A 89 6.52 21.31 -1.15
CA THR A 89 6.45 22.56 -1.92
C THR A 89 4.99 23.03 -2.02
N LYS A 90 4.77 24.31 -2.36
CA LYS A 90 3.40 24.80 -2.62
C LYS A 90 2.71 24.00 -3.73
N GLU A 91 3.45 23.62 -4.79
CA GLU A 91 2.92 22.77 -5.87
C GLU A 91 2.54 21.38 -5.36
N SER A 92 3.36 20.74 -4.52
CA SER A 92 3.07 19.40 -4.00
C SER A 92 1.86 19.39 -3.07
N LYS A 93 1.67 20.43 -2.26
CA LYS A 93 0.46 20.62 -1.43
C LYS A 93 -0.81 20.74 -2.25
N ILE A 94 -0.78 21.54 -3.33
CA ILE A 94 -1.94 21.69 -4.21
C ILE A 94 -2.28 20.35 -4.88
N GLU A 95 -1.28 19.63 -5.40
CA GLU A 95 -1.48 18.32 -6.01
C GLU A 95 -2.03 17.31 -4.99
N TYR A 96 -1.53 17.32 -3.74
CA TYR A 96 -2.01 16.47 -2.66
C TYR A 96 -3.50 16.72 -2.34
N LEU A 97 -3.90 17.99 -2.18
CA LEU A 97 -5.29 18.36 -1.92
C LEU A 97 -6.23 17.97 -3.07
N LYS A 98 -5.78 18.07 -4.32
CA LYS A 98 -6.56 17.59 -5.47
C LYS A 98 -6.78 16.08 -5.42
N ILE A 99 -5.73 15.32 -5.08
CA ILE A 99 -5.82 13.85 -4.97
C ILE A 99 -6.75 13.46 -3.83
N ILE A 100 -6.68 14.13 -2.67
CA ILE A 100 -7.62 13.90 -1.56
C ILE A 100 -9.06 14.16 -2.01
N LYS A 101 -9.35 15.32 -2.61
CA LYS A 101 -10.71 15.64 -3.07
C LYS A 101 -11.22 14.62 -4.09
N LEU A 102 -10.33 14.13 -4.94
CA LEU A 102 -10.65 13.09 -5.89
C LEU A 102 -10.99 11.79 -5.16
N ILE A 103 -10.18 11.35 -4.19
CA ILE A 103 -10.49 10.18 -3.34
C ILE A 103 -11.85 10.33 -2.65
N GLU A 104 -12.11 11.48 -2.03
CA GLU A 104 -13.37 11.78 -1.34
C GLU A 104 -14.58 11.71 -2.29
N SER A 105 -14.43 12.18 -3.54
CA SER A 105 -15.50 12.12 -4.55
C SER A 105 -15.78 10.70 -5.07
N LEU A 106 -14.88 9.75 -4.80
CA LEU A 106 -14.94 8.40 -5.33
C LEU A 106 -15.35 7.38 -4.28
N MET A 107 -15.31 7.71 -2.99
CA MET A 107 -15.86 6.87 -1.95
C MET A 107 -17.37 6.79 -2.19
N PRO A 108 -17.91 5.66 -2.66
CA PRO A 108 -19.34 5.45 -2.51
C PRO A 108 -19.57 5.44 -1.00
N HIS A 109 -20.60 6.11 -0.49
CA HIS A 109 -21.11 5.85 0.84
C HIS A 109 -21.38 4.34 0.92
N SER A 110 -20.45 3.60 1.52
CA SER A 110 -20.49 2.15 1.60
C SER A 110 -21.43 1.78 2.73
N GLU A 111 -22.73 1.95 2.51
CA GLU A 111 -23.75 1.74 3.55
C GLU A 111 -23.91 0.26 3.96
N ASP A 112 -23.15 -0.69 3.40
CA ASP A 112 -23.17 -2.11 3.81
C ASP A 112 -21.79 -2.80 3.69
N ASN A 113 -20.77 -2.29 4.37
CA ASN A 113 -19.46 -2.94 4.41
C ASN A 113 -19.29 -3.81 5.66
N ILE A 114 -19.41 -5.13 5.47
CA ILE A 114 -19.26 -6.18 6.52
C ILE A 114 -17.91 -6.07 7.29
N PHE A 115 -16.89 -5.44 6.70
CA PHE A 115 -15.55 -5.29 7.29
C PHE A 115 -15.34 -4.03 8.14
N GLU A 116 -16.33 -3.12 8.24
CA GLU A 116 -16.20 -1.81 8.93
C GLU A 116 -15.78 -1.88 10.40
N LYS A 117 -15.81 -3.06 11.02
CA LYS A 117 -15.52 -3.22 12.46
C LYS A 117 -14.08 -3.60 12.79
N ILE A 118 -13.24 -4.00 11.82
CA ILE A 118 -11.91 -4.55 12.15
C ILE A 118 -10.80 -3.55 11.89
N ASN A 119 -10.27 -2.97 12.97
CA ASN A 119 -9.07 -2.13 12.93
C ASN A 119 -7.83 -2.98 13.26
N TYR A 120 -7.15 -3.50 12.23
CA TYR A 120 -5.96 -4.35 12.41
C TYR A 120 -4.76 -3.61 12.99
N GLU A 121 -4.69 -2.29 12.81
CA GLU A 121 -3.66 -1.48 13.45
C GLU A 121 -3.83 -1.49 14.98
N LYS A 122 -5.06 -1.28 15.45
CA LYS A 122 -5.40 -1.35 16.87
C LYS A 122 -5.20 -2.75 17.45
N ILE A 123 -5.49 -3.81 16.68
CA ILE A 123 -5.22 -5.20 17.10
C ILE A 123 -3.72 -5.40 17.34
N ILE A 124 -2.88 -5.05 16.36
CA ILE A 124 -1.43 -5.20 16.49
C ILE A 124 -0.89 -4.33 17.62
N PHE A 125 -1.39 -3.11 17.77
CA PHE A 125 -1.02 -2.22 18.86
C PHE A 125 -1.37 -2.79 20.24
N ASN A 126 -2.59 -3.30 20.42
CA ASN A 126 -3.05 -3.87 21.69
C ASN A 126 -2.21 -5.10 22.08
N ASP A 127 -1.87 -5.96 21.11
CA ASP A 127 -1.00 -7.12 21.33
C ASP A 127 0.41 -6.73 21.85
N ILE A 128 0.87 -5.51 21.59
CA ILE A 128 2.21 -5.01 21.98
C ILE A 128 2.13 -4.11 23.22
N LYS A 129 0.93 -3.65 23.60
CA LYS A 129 0.71 -2.75 24.74
C LYS A 129 1.12 -3.39 26.06
N ASP A 130 1.09 -4.72 26.15
CA ASP A 130 1.60 -5.48 27.29
C ASP A 130 3.13 -5.43 27.43
N PHE A 131 3.84 -5.04 26.36
CA PHE A 131 5.30 -5.02 26.28
C PHE A 131 5.88 -3.61 26.11
N SER A 132 5.05 -2.55 26.04
CA SER A 132 5.51 -1.19 25.72
C SER A 132 4.60 -0.05 26.21
N SER A 133 5.20 1.12 26.45
CA SER A 133 4.50 2.39 26.73
C SER A 133 4.01 3.11 25.47
N PHE A 134 3.38 2.37 24.54
CA PHE A 134 2.85 2.94 23.31
C PHE A 134 1.67 3.89 23.63
N ASN A 135 1.75 5.16 23.20
CA ASN A 135 0.71 6.17 23.41
C ASN A 135 -0.25 6.27 22.21
N ASP A 136 -1.52 6.59 22.48
CA ASP A 136 -2.59 6.74 21.50
C ASP A 136 -2.29 7.87 20.47
N GLU A 137 -1.41 8.82 20.80
CA GLU A 137 -0.94 9.87 19.87
C GLU A 137 -0.29 9.32 18.58
N ILE A 138 0.36 8.14 18.64
CA ILE A 138 0.97 7.52 17.45
C ILE A 138 -0.11 6.92 16.55
N LEU A 139 -1.15 6.32 17.13
CA LEU A 139 -2.31 5.82 16.38
C LEU A 139 -3.07 6.97 15.71
N ASP A 140 -3.20 8.11 16.39
CA ASP A 140 -3.87 9.28 15.84
C ASP A 140 -3.15 9.88 14.63
N LYS A 141 -1.80 9.82 14.59
CA LYS A 141 -1.03 10.21 13.40
C LYS A 141 -1.28 9.29 12.21
N ARG A 142 -1.66 8.03 12.45
CA ARG A 142 -1.81 7.00 11.43
C ARG A 142 -3.22 6.89 10.84
N LYS A 143 -4.20 7.63 11.39
CA LYS A 143 -5.59 7.71 10.90
C LYS A 143 -5.72 8.07 9.42
N ASN A 144 -4.74 8.76 8.83
CA ASN A 144 -4.77 9.24 7.45
C ASN A 144 -4.11 8.29 6.43
N PHE A 145 -3.74 7.07 6.83
CA PHE A 145 -3.04 6.15 5.92
C PHE A 145 -3.95 5.23 5.11
N TYR A 146 -5.27 5.42 5.12
CA TYR A 146 -6.23 4.71 4.24
C TYR A 146 -6.02 3.19 4.12
N PHE A 147 -5.62 2.53 5.21
CA PHE A 147 -5.33 1.09 5.22
C PHE A 147 -6.58 0.26 4.93
N THR A 148 -7.71 0.69 5.49
CA THR A 148 -9.04 0.09 5.31
C THR A 148 -9.45 0.09 3.85
N GLU A 149 -9.25 1.21 3.15
CA GLU A 149 -9.59 1.41 1.74
C GLU A 149 -8.75 0.49 0.84
N ILE A 150 -7.45 0.35 1.12
CA ILE A 150 -6.63 -0.66 0.42
C ILE A 150 -7.14 -2.07 0.70
N GLY A 151 -7.50 -2.37 1.95
CA GLY A 151 -8.14 -3.64 2.31
C GLY A 151 -9.38 -3.92 1.47
N TYR A 152 -10.30 -2.96 1.37
CA TYR A 152 -11.50 -3.10 0.55
C TYR A 152 -11.18 -3.38 -0.92
N LEU A 153 -10.20 -2.69 -1.49
CA LEU A 153 -9.78 -2.95 -2.87
C LEU A 153 -9.26 -4.37 -3.04
N PHE A 154 -8.48 -4.89 -2.09
CA PHE A 154 -8.00 -6.27 -2.14
C PHE A 154 -9.13 -7.29 -1.99
N SER A 155 -10.16 -7.00 -1.19
CA SER A 155 -11.32 -7.88 -1.03
C SER A 155 -12.04 -8.17 -2.35
N THR A 156 -11.97 -7.25 -3.33
CA THR A 156 -12.56 -7.42 -4.67
C THR A 156 -11.89 -8.51 -5.51
N ILE A 157 -10.70 -8.98 -5.10
CA ILE A 157 -9.95 -10.00 -5.82
C ILE A 157 -10.65 -11.36 -5.74
N SER A 158 -11.24 -11.71 -4.60
CA SER A 158 -11.78 -13.05 -4.36
C SER A 158 -13.22 -12.97 -3.90
N ASP A 159 -14.11 -13.71 -4.55
CA ASP A 159 -15.52 -13.76 -4.16
C ASP A 159 -15.74 -14.65 -2.93
N ASN A 160 -14.87 -15.64 -2.74
CA ASN A 160 -14.99 -16.68 -1.71
C ASN A 160 -14.25 -16.33 -0.42
N ASN A 161 -13.17 -15.56 -0.49
CA ASN A 161 -12.28 -15.26 0.63
C ASN A 161 -12.10 -13.75 0.86
N LYS A 162 -13.17 -12.97 0.69
CA LYS A 162 -13.14 -11.49 0.76
C LYS A 162 -12.45 -10.96 2.02
N GLU A 163 -12.76 -11.55 3.18
CA GLU A 163 -12.19 -11.13 4.48
C GLU A 163 -10.66 -11.34 4.55
N LEU A 164 -10.20 -12.48 4.06
CA LEU A 164 -8.77 -12.82 4.06
C LEU A 164 -7.98 -11.85 3.17
N PHE A 165 -8.52 -11.55 1.98
CA PHE A 165 -7.91 -10.58 1.08
C PHE A 165 -8.00 -9.14 1.63
N TYR A 166 -9.11 -8.78 2.31
CA TYR A 166 -9.25 -7.52 3.03
C TYR A 166 -8.14 -7.35 4.08
N LYS A 167 -8.00 -8.34 4.98
CA LYS A 167 -6.96 -8.39 6.01
C LYS A 167 -5.57 -8.24 5.40
N TYR A 168 -5.29 -8.97 4.33
CA TYR A 168 -4.00 -8.91 3.66
C TYR A 168 -3.68 -7.54 3.06
N GLY A 169 -4.64 -6.93 2.34
CA GLY A 169 -4.46 -5.59 1.78
C GLY A 169 -4.17 -4.55 2.87
N TYR A 170 -4.93 -4.60 3.96
CA TYR A 170 -4.71 -3.74 5.14
C TYR A 170 -3.30 -3.93 5.70
N LEU A 171 -2.93 -5.16 6.08
CA LEU A 171 -1.64 -5.46 6.71
C LEU A 171 -0.46 -5.13 5.79
N LEU A 172 -0.59 -5.40 4.48
CA LEU A 172 0.45 -5.06 3.50
C LEU A 172 0.68 -3.54 3.42
N SER A 173 -0.39 -2.76 3.35
CA SER A 173 -0.28 -1.30 3.29
C SER A 173 0.35 -0.73 4.56
N MET A 174 -0.07 -1.23 5.72
CA MET A 174 0.52 -0.87 7.00
C MET A 174 2.00 -1.27 7.11
N TYR A 175 2.37 -2.46 6.61
CA TYR A 175 3.76 -2.92 6.63
C TYR A 175 4.66 -2.05 5.76
N VAL A 176 4.19 -1.67 4.58
CA VAL A 176 4.91 -0.78 3.67
C VAL A 176 5.10 0.60 4.31
N VAL A 177 4.06 1.19 4.90
CA VAL A 177 4.15 2.48 5.59
C VAL A 177 5.12 2.41 6.78
N THR A 178 4.96 1.42 7.64
CA THR A 178 5.81 1.24 8.83
C THR A 178 7.29 1.03 8.47
N TYR A 179 7.56 0.31 7.37
CA TYR A 179 8.91 0.16 6.85
C TYR A 179 9.53 1.53 6.51
N PHE A 180 8.81 2.38 5.78
CA PHE A 180 9.32 3.69 5.36
C PHE A 180 9.33 4.76 6.47
N GLU A 181 8.36 4.76 7.38
CA GLU A 181 8.36 5.64 8.56
C GLU A 181 9.64 5.45 9.36
N SER A 182 10.02 4.20 9.58
CA SER A 182 11.20 3.89 10.38
C SER A 182 12.53 4.26 9.73
N ASP A 183 12.58 4.30 8.39
CA ASP A 183 13.75 4.79 7.66
C ASP A 183 13.89 6.31 7.81
N MET A 184 12.79 7.03 8.10
CA MET A 184 12.77 8.48 8.30
C MET A 184 12.90 8.90 9.76
N GLU A 185 12.35 8.11 10.67
CA GLU A 185 12.47 8.29 12.12
C GLU A 185 13.83 7.81 12.67
N LYS A 186 14.95 8.09 11.98
CA LYS A 186 16.32 7.81 12.48
C LYS A 186 16.63 8.36 13.88
N LYS A 187 15.76 9.21 14.44
CA LYS A 187 15.85 9.76 15.80
C LYS A 187 14.92 9.10 16.82
N ASN A 188 13.91 8.35 16.38
CA ASN A 188 12.93 7.66 17.24
C ASN A 188 12.98 6.14 17.00
N GLU A 189 14.18 5.54 17.04
CA GLU A 189 14.33 4.09 17.25
C GLU A 189 13.84 3.73 18.67
N THR A 190 12.55 3.93 18.92
CA THR A 190 11.90 3.45 20.12
C THR A 190 11.74 1.95 19.95
N PHE A 191 12.16 1.20 20.96
CA PHE A 191 11.96 -0.25 21.09
C PHE A 191 10.56 -0.68 20.62
N ASN A 192 9.56 0.13 20.95
CA ASN A 192 8.16 0.03 20.53
C ASN A 192 7.96 -0.10 19.00
N ASN A 193 8.57 0.77 18.19
CA ASN A 193 8.48 0.70 16.73
C ASN A 193 9.08 -0.60 16.16
N PHE A 194 10.11 -1.15 16.81
CA PHE A 194 10.70 -2.43 16.43
C PHE A 194 9.74 -3.60 16.70
N PHE A 195 9.12 -3.66 17.89
CA PHE A 195 8.10 -4.68 18.18
C PHE A 195 6.89 -4.59 17.25
N PHE A 196 6.44 -3.37 16.93
CA PHE A 196 5.35 -3.16 15.99
C PHE A 196 5.65 -3.73 14.61
N LYS A 197 6.85 -3.48 14.08
CA LYS A 197 7.29 -4.08 12.81
C LYS A 197 7.35 -5.59 12.86
N LEU A 198 7.91 -6.16 13.92
CA LEU A 198 8.02 -7.62 14.06
C LEU A 198 6.64 -8.27 14.06
N LYS A 199 5.74 -7.79 14.92
CA LYS A 199 4.39 -8.32 15.03
C LYS A 199 3.59 -8.16 13.74
N LEU A 200 3.72 -7.01 13.08
CA LEU A 200 3.09 -6.77 11.78
C LEU A 200 3.64 -7.70 10.70
N ASN A 201 4.96 -7.89 10.65
CA ASN A 201 5.59 -8.83 9.73
C ASN A 201 5.10 -10.26 9.97
N ASP A 202 5.04 -10.71 11.22
CA ASP A 202 4.56 -12.05 11.58
C ASP A 202 3.09 -12.23 11.17
N THR A 203 2.24 -11.26 11.49
CA THR A 203 0.81 -11.30 11.14
C THR A 203 0.60 -11.28 9.62
N LEU A 204 1.38 -10.48 8.88
CA LEU A 204 1.37 -10.46 7.42
C LEU A 204 1.83 -11.80 6.85
N ASN A 205 2.86 -12.43 7.43
CA ASN A 205 3.35 -13.73 6.99
C ASN A 205 2.30 -14.83 7.16
N GLU A 206 1.66 -14.93 8.33
CA GLU A 206 0.59 -15.91 8.55
C GLU A 206 -0.58 -15.68 7.58
N THR A 207 -1.00 -14.43 7.40
CA THR A 207 -2.07 -14.08 6.44
C THR A 207 -1.65 -14.43 4.99
N THR A 208 -0.38 -14.24 4.63
CA THR A 208 0.14 -14.62 3.31
C THR A 208 0.11 -16.14 3.11
N LYS A 209 0.44 -16.92 4.13
CA LYS A 209 0.36 -18.39 4.09
C LYS A 209 -1.08 -18.84 3.88
N GLU A 210 -2.04 -18.21 4.56
CA GLU A 210 -3.46 -18.50 4.39
C GLU A 210 -3.94 -18.20 2.96
N ILE A 211 -3.52 -17.08 2.35
CA ILE A 211 -3.89 -16.75 0.95
C ILE A 211 -3.33 -17.76 -0.03
N SER A 212 -2.04 -18.10 0.09
CA SER A 212 -1.43 -19.06 -0.81
C SER A 212 -0.18 -19.67 -0.19
N PRO A 213 -0.29 -20.87 0.43
CA PRO A 213 0.87 -21.56 0.99
C PRO A 213 1.95 -21.81 -0.07
N PHE A 214 1.51 -22.15 -1.30
CA PHE A 214 2.38 -22.42 -2.44
C PHE A 214 3.15 -21.19 -2.93
N HIS A 215 2.53 -20.00 -2.89
CA HIS A 215 3.16 -18.76 -3.39
C HIS A 215 3.70 -17.86 -2.28
N PHE A 216 3.60 -18.28 -1.01
CA PHE A 216 4.05 -17.55 0.17
C PHE A 216 5.45 -16.96 -0.01
N ASN A 217 6.45 -17.81 -0.25
CA ASN A 217 7.84 -17.38 -0.44
C ASN A 217 7.98 -16.41 -1.62
N GLY A 218 7.20 -16.61 -2.68
CA GLY A 218 7.20 -15.72 -3.85
C GLY A 218 6.70 -14.32 -3.54
N LEU A 219 5.61 -14.21 -2.76
CA LEU A 219 5.03 -12.93 -2.36
C LEU A 219 5.96 -12.19 -1.38
N ILE A 220 6.48 -12.87 -0.36
CA ILE A 220 7.41 -12.28 0.62
C ILE A 220 8.70 -11.78 -0.07
N ILE A 221 9.30 -12.58 -0.97
CA ILE A 221 10.49 -12.15 -1.72
C ILE A 221 10.21 -10.90 -2.57
N LYS A 222 9.02 -10.78 -3.18
CA LYS A 222 8.64 -9.62 -4.01
C LYS A 222 8.49 -8.34 -3.17
N ILE A 223 7.91 -8.46 -1.97
CA ILE A 223 7.78 -7.37 -1.00
C ILE A 223 9.18 -6.90 -0.58
N ASN A 224 9.99 -7.80 -0.04
CA ASN A 224 11.31 -7.48 0.50
C ASN A 224 12.25 -6.88 -0.55
N LYS A 225 12.33 -7.46 -1.75
CA LYS A 225 13.15 -6.91 -2.85
C LYS A 225 12.75 -5.50 -3.25
N SER A 226 11.46 -5.18 -3.18
CA SER A 226 10.98 -3.84 -3.52
C SER A 226 11.34 -2.85 -2.42
N LEU A 227 11.09 -3.20 -1.15
CA LEU A 227 11.45 -2.37 -0.01
C LEU A 227 12.96 -2.09 0.06
N THR A 228 13.82 -3.10 -0.12
CA THR A 228 15.28 -2.90 -0.16
C THR A 228 15.75 -2.02 -1.31
N LYS A 229 15.04 -2.01 -2.44
CA LYS A 229 15.36 -1.10 -3.55
C LYS A 229 15.03 0.35 -3.18
N TYR A 230 13.92 0.57 -2.49
CA TYR A 230 13.49 1.91 -2.10
C TYR A 230 14.31 2.47 -0.94
N SER A 231 14.75 1.65 0.02
CA SER A 231 15.66 2.09 1.09
C SER A 231 17.00 2.62 0.55
N ARG A 232 17.52 2.08 -0.56
CA ARG A 232 18.73 2.60 -1.24
C ARG A 232 18.55 3.97 -1.91
N THR A 233 17.32 4.38 -2.22
CA THR A 233 17.02 5.71 -2.80
C THR A 233 17.08 6.82 -1.74
N PHE A 234 16.87 6.46 -0.48
CA PHE A 234 17.17 7.30 0.67
C PHE A 234 18.64 7.10 1.01
N LYS A 235 19.55 7.74 0.25
CA LYS A 235 20.99 7.70 0.59
C LYS A 235 21.15 8.18 2.04
N PHE A 236 21.50 7.24 2.90
CA PHE A 236 22.06 7.52 4.21
C PHE A 236 23.31 8.36 3.94
N LYS A 237 23.36 9.59 4.44
CA LYS A 237 24.67 10.14 4.79
C LYS A 237 25.13 9.23 5.92
N ASP A 238 26.10 8.37 5.63
CA ASP A 238 26.84 7.68 6.68
C ASP A 238 27.35 8.73 7.67
N GLY A 239 27.32 8.37 8.95
CA GLY A 239 27.27 9.27 10.11
C GLY A 239 28.24 10.45 10.10
N ALA A 240 27.77 11.54 10.70
CA ALA A 240 28.59 12.52 11.39
C ALA A 240 28.21 12.45 12.87
#